data_AF-A0AA48HCC4-F1
#
_entry.id   AF-A0AA48HCC4-F1
#
_cell.length_a   1.000
_cell.length_b   1.000
_cell.length_c   1.000
_cell.angle_alpha   90.00
_cell.angle_beta   90.00
_cell.angle_gamma   90.00
#
_symmetry.space_group_name_H-M   'P 1'
#
loop_
_entity.id
_entity.type
_entity.pdbx_description
1 polymer ?
#
loop_
_entity_poly.entity_id
_entity_poly.type
_entity_poly.pdbx_seq_one_letter_code
_entity_poly.pdbx_strand_id
1 'polypeptide(L)'
;MKKLLLTSAILATLFIVMGSMHAFQKMNDVRLSSKPDADLPFGGQSSIKYNDCITDADLPTELHGHIQKLYELQLDSSISKIDASIKKFGRSMDATLKNLSTVDAHEYIHQSFEKSKHIIANKDISDLQKYYHLEIMRICYERDKSLNHNAAGML
;
A
#
# COMPACT_ATOMS: atom_id res chain seq x y z
N MET A 1 18.65 -5.95 -45.22
CA MET A 1 19.05 -5.61 -43.83
C MET A 1 18.26 -4.38 -43.31
N LYS A 2 16.95 -4.51 -43.06
CA LYS A 2 16.11 -3.40 -42.51
C LYS A 2 15.23 -3.82 -41.31
N LYS A 3 15.25 -5.11 -40.93
CA LYS A 3 14.42 -5.67 -39.85
C LYS A 3 15.13 -5.75 -38.49
N LEU A 4 16.42 -5.41 -38.44
CA LEU A 4 17.23 -5.46 -37.21
C LEU A 4 17.28 -4.12 -36.46
N LEU A 5 16.78 -3.02 -37.04
CA LEU A 5 16.79 -1.71 -36.38
C LEU A 5 15.58 -1.49 -35.46
N LEU A 6 14.50 -2.26 -35.63
CA LEU A 6 13.26 -2.05 -34.87
C LEU A 6 13.25 -2.76 -33.50
N THR A 7 14.08 -3.79 -33.32
CA THR A 7 14.17 -4.52 -32.04
C THR A 7 15.04 -3.80 -31.01
N SER A 8 15.93 -2.90 -31.43
CA SER A 8 16.80 -2.12 -30.53
C SER A 8 16.04 -1.02 -29.78
N ALA A 9 14.99 -0.44 -30.36
CA ALA A 9 14.23 0.64 -29.72
C ALA A 9 13.35 0.14 -28.55
N ILE A 10 12.87 -1.10 -28.61
CA ILE A 10 11.97 -1.67 -27.58
C ILE A 10 12.76 -2.08 -26.32
N LEU A 11 14.04 -2.43 -26.47
CA LEU A 11 14.86 -2.85 -25.34
C LEU A 11 15.32 -1.68 -24.46
N ALA A 12 15.45 -0.48 -25.03
CA ALA A 12 15.89 0.71 -24.29
C ALA A 12 14.82 1.25 -23.31
N THR A 13 13.53 1.08 -23.60
CA THR A 13 12.44 1.53 -22.71
C THR A 13 12.25 0.63 -21.48
N LEU A 14 12.71 -0.63 -21.53
CA LEU A 14 12.60 -1.57 -20.41
C LEU A 14 13.57 -1.24 -19.26
N PHE A 15 14.70 -0.59 -19.54
CA PHE A 15 15.66 -0.19 -18.50
C PHE A 15 15.27 1.09 -17.75
N ILE A 16 14.48 1.97 -18.37
CA ILE A 16 14.01 3.20 -17.71
C ILE A 16 13.03 2.87 -16.57
N VAL A 17 12.23 1.81 -16.72
CA VAL A 17 11.27 1.40 -15.69
C VAL A 17 11.99 0.71 -14.50
N MET A 18 13.02 -0.10 -14.74
CA MET A 18 13.78 -0.76 -13.66
C MET A 18 14.80 0.15 -12.96
N GLY A 19 15.31 1.21 -13.61
CA GLY A 19 16.24 2.16 -12.99
C GLY A 19 15.63 3.03 -11.88
N SER A 20 14.30 3.11 -11.80
CA SER A 20 13.59 3.89 -10.77
C SER A 20 13.57 3.23 -9.38
N MET A 21 13.99 1.96 -9.26
CA MET A 21 13.95 1.24 -7.98
C MET A 21 15.17 1.49 -7.08
N HIS A 22 16.24 2.14 -7.57
CA HIS A 22 17.51 2.20 -6.83
C HIS A 22 17.95 3.61 -6.38
N ALA A 23 17.14 4.65 -6.60
CA ALA A 23 17.54 6.05 -6.34
C ALA A 23 17.00 6.64 -5.01
N PHE A 24 16.41 5.85 -4.12
CA PHE A 24 15.88 6.33 -2.83
C PHE A 24 16.58 5.73 -1.60
N GLN A 25 17.87 5.42 -1.71
CA GLN A 25 18.67 4.91 -0.59
C GLN A 25 19.39 5.98 0.25
N LYS A 26 18.91 7.23 0.24
CA LYS A 26 19.50 8.25 1.11
C LYS A 26 18.49 9.29 1.52
N MET A 27 17.82 9.05 2.64
CA MET A 27 17.48 10.03 3.68
C MET A 27 16.58 9.36 4.72
N ASN A 28 17.18 8.86 5.80
CA ASN A 28 16.78 9.11 7.18
C ASN A 28 17.67 8.29 8.11
N ASP A 29 18.79 8.89 8.51
CA ASP A 29 19.38 8.63 9.82
C ASP A 29 18.34 9.06 10.87
N VAL A 30 17.54 8.13 11.39
CA VAL A 30 16.77 8.37 12.62
C VAL A 30 17.57 7.78 13.77
N ARG A 31 18.37 8.64 14.40
CA ARG A 31 18.87 8.40 15.76
C ARG A 31 17.78 8.76 16.77
N LEU A 32 17.87 8.11 17.94
CA LEU A 32 17.16 8.29 19.23
C LEU A 32 15.92 7.40 19.45
N SER A 33 15.74 6.74 20.60
CA SER A 33 16.54 6.66 21.82
C SER A 33 16.06 5.43 22.62
N SER A 34 16.95 4.49 22.90
CA SER A 34 16.71 3.44 23.89
C SER A 34 16.90 4.02 25.29
N LYS A 35 15.85 4.02 26.10
CA LYS A 35 15.97 4.08 27.56
C LYS A 35 15.89 2.64 28.09
N PRO A 36 16.85 2.19 28.92
CA PRO A 36 16.73 0.93 29.64
C PRO A 36 15.97 1.12 30.96
N ASP A 37 15.54 -0.02 31.50
CA ASP A 37 15.07 -0.31 32.86
C ASP A 37 13.56 -0.22 33.15
N ALA A 38 12.94 -1.41 33.23
CA ALA A 38 12.46 -1.94 34.51
C ALA A 38 12.16 -3.44 34.40
N ASP A 39 12.82 -4.23 35.26
CA ASP A 39 12.57 -5.66 35.50
C ASP A 39 11.20 -5.92 36.15
N LEU A 40 10.69 -7.15 35.89
CA LEU A 40 9.65 -7.97 36.58
C LEU A 40 8.21 -7.95 36.01
N PRO A 41 7.44 -9.05 36.20
CA PRO A 41 7.77 -10.47 36.08
C PRO A 41 6.79 -11.24 35.15
N PHE A 42 7.16 -12.49 34.85
CA PHE A 42 6.39 -13.56 34.21
C PHE A 42 4.85 -13.50 34.39
N GLY A 43 4.10 -13.62 33.29
CA GLY A 43 2.70 -14.05 33.31
C GLY A 43 1.71 -13.06 32.68
N GLY A 44 1.70 -12.99 31.36
CA GLY A 44 0.63 -12.34 30.61
C GLY A 44 0.91 -12.50 29.13
N GLN A 45 0.02 -13.20 28.42
CA GLN A 45 0.02 -13.22 26.96
C GLN A 45 -0.05 -11.78 26.47
N SER A 46 1.10 -11.20 26.14
CA SER A 46 1.15 -9.94 25.42
C SER A 46 0.73 -10.26 23.99
N SER A 47 -0.53 -10.02 23.67
CA SER A 47 -0.89 -9.70 22.29
C SER A 47 0.05 -8.57 21.88
N ILE A 48 1.07 -8.87 21.07
CA ILE A 48 1.91 -7.82 20.49
C ILE A 48 1.00 -7.12 19.49
N LYS A 49 0.25 -6.15 20.00
CA LYS A 49 -0.50 -5.19 19.23
C LYS A 49 0.57 -4.28 18.66
N TYR A 50 0.90 -4.42 17.38
CA TYR A 50 1.75 -3.43 16.72
C TYR A 50 1.04 -2.09 16.89
N ASN A 51 1.65 -1.15 17.63
CA ASN A 51 0.98 0.08 18.02
C ASN A 51 0.81 1.06 16.83
N ASP A 52 1.40 0.70 15.69
CA ASP A 52 1.42 1.48 14.46
C ASP A 52 0.39 1.04 13.41
N CYS A 53 -0.55 0.13 13.72
CA CYS A 53 -1.54 -0.34 12.74
C CYS A 53 -2.39 0.77 12.14
N ILE A 54 -2.83 0.58 10.89
CA ILE A 54 -3.74 1.49 10.21
C ILE A 54 -5.10 1.46 10.92
N THR A 55 -5.60 2.63 11.28
CA THR A 55 -6.90 2.80 11.94
C THR A 55 -7.92 3.47 11.02
N ASP A 56 -9.20 3.38 11.38
CA ASP A 56 -10.27 4.09 10.66
C ASP A 56 -10.04 5.61 10.63
N ALA A 57 -9.33 6.16 11.63
CA ALA A 57 -9.01 7.59 11.68
C ALA A 57 -7.95 8.00 10.63
N ASP A 58 -7.19 7.04 10.10
CA ASP A 58 -6.20 7.28 9.05
C ASP A 58 -6.84 7.32 7.65
N LEU A 59 -8.07 6.81 7.51
CA LEU A 59 -8.81 6.83 6.25
C LEU A 59 -9.43 8.22 6.01
N PRO A 60 -9.37 8.73 4.76
CA PRO A 60 -10.01 10.00 4.43
C PRO A 60 -11.52 9.92 4.64
N THR A 61 -12.09 10.90 5.36
CA THR A 61 -13.55 10.98 5.59
C THR A 61 -14.35 11.06 4.30
N GLU A 62 -13.72 11.58 3.24
CA GLU A 62 -14.31 11.74 1.90
C GLU A 62 -14.44 10.41 1.12
N LEU A 63 -13.88 9.30 1.62
CA LEU A 63 -13.86 8.01 0.93
C LEU A 63 -15.26 7.58 0.46
N HIS A 64 -16.25 7.63 1.35
CA HIS A 64 -17.60 7.14 1.04
C HIS A 64 -18.36 8.06 0.08
N GLY A 65 -18.27 9.38 0.28
CA GLY A 65 -18.97 10.36 -0.55
C GLY A 65 -18.39 10.49 -1.97
N HIS A 66 -17.08 10.32 -2.13
CA HIS A 66 -16.40 10.40 -3.43
C HIS A 66 -16.74 9.21 -4.32
N ILE A 67 -16.83 8.01 -3.75
CA ILE A 67 -17.20 6.78 -4.46
C ILE A 67 -18.65 6.88 -4.97
N GLN A 68 -19.58 7.28 -4.12
CA GLN A 68 -20.99 7.40 -4.49
C GLN A 68 -21.19 8.39 -5.66
N LYS A 69 -20.54 9.56 -5.59
CA LYS A 69 -20.61 10.58 -6.64
C LYS A 69 -20.11 10.07 -8.00
N LEU A 70 -19.08 9.22 -8.03
CA LEU A 70 -18.54 8.67 -9.26
C LEU A 70 -19.49 7.68 -9.95
N TYR A 71 -20.18 6.83 -9.17
CA TYR A 71 -21.19 5.92 -9.71
C TYR A 71 -22.41 6.68 -10.26
N GLU A 72 -22.81 7.79 -9.62
CA GLU A 72 -23.92 8.64 -10.08
C GLU A 72 -23.62 9.35 -11.42
N LEU A 73 -22.35 9.59 -11.75
CA LEU A 73 -21.92 10.26 -12.99
C LEU A 73 -21.89 9.32 -14.23
N GLN A 74 -22.40 8.09 -14.14
CA GLN A 74 -22.45 7.10 -15.24
C GLN A 74 -21.11 6.87 -15.97
N LEU A 75 -19.97 7.02 -15.29
CA LEU A 75 -18.63 6.72 -15.81
C LEU A 75 -18.32 5.21 -15.87
N ASP A 76 -19.34 4.38 -16.10
CA ASP A 76 -19.38 2.94 -15.81
C ASP A 76 -18.26 2.14 -16.52
N SER A 77 -17.96 2.46 -17.78
CA SER A 77 -16.87 1.81 -18.52
C SER A 77 -15.47 2.17 -17.99
N SER A 78 -15.29 3.37 -17.46
CA SER A 78 -14.01 3.81 -16.88
C SER A 78 -13.85 3.28 -15.47
N ILE A 79 -14.92 3.32 -14.66
CA ILE A 79 -14.94 2.78 -13.30
C ILE A 79 -14.67 1.28 -13.31
N SER A 80 -15.33 0.51 -14.18
CA SER A 80 -15.09 -0.94 -14.29
C SER A 80 -13.64 -1.30 -14.62
N LYS A 81 -12.93 -0.48 -15.42
CA LYS A 81 -11.49 -0.67 -15.68
C LYS A 81 -10.63 -0.35 -14.44
N ILE A 82 -11.00 0.68 -13.70
CA ILE A 82 -10.33 1.01 -12.43
C ILE A 82 -10.57 -0.11 -11.41
N ASP A 83 -11.80 -0.63 -11.29
CA ASP A 83 -12.13 -1.77 -10.42
C ASP A 83 -11.34 -3.03 -10.77
N ALA A 84 -11.17 -3.31 -12.06
CA ALA A 84 -10.32 -4.42 -12.50
C ALA A 84 -8.85 -4.22 -12.05
N SER A 85 -8.37 -2.98 -12.07
CA SER A 85 -7.03 -2.60 -11.62
C SER A 85 -6.90 -2.70 -10.09
N ILE A 86 -7.90 -2.27 -9.34
CA ILE A 86 -8.00 -2.41 -7.87
C ILE A 86 -7.99 -3.90 -7.49
N LYS A 87 -8.80 -4.73 -8.16
CA LYS A 87 -8.82 -6.19 -7.94
C LYS A 87 -7.47 -6.84 -8.25
N LYS A 88 -6.79 -6.38 -9.31
CA LYS A 88 -5.45 -6.86 -9.66
C LYS A 88 -4.43 -6.49 -8.58
N PHE A 89 -4.49 -5.26 -8.08
CA PHE A 89 -3.66 -4.83 -6.96
C PHE A 89 -3.89 -5.70 -5.73
N GLY A 90 -5.15 -5.89 -5.30
CA GLY A 90 -5.47 -6.72 -4.13
C GLY A 90 -4.91 -8.14 -4.24
N ARG A 91 -5.07 -8.79 -5.42
CA ARG A 91 -4.47 -10.12 -5.67
C ARG A 91 -2.94 -10.10 -5.61
N SER A 92 -2.30 -9.05 -6.14
CA SER A 92 -0.85 -8.89 -6.12
C SER A 92 -0.34 -8.70 -4.70
N MET A 93 -1.03 -7.90 -3.90
CA MET A 93 -0.74 -7.70 -2.48
C MET A 93 -0.87 -9.03 -1.74
N ASP A 94 -2.00 -9.74 -1.89
CA ASP A 94 -2.22 -11.04 -1.25
C ASP A 94 -1.12 -12.07 -1.60
N ALA A 95 -0.67 -12.09 -2.86
CA ALA A 95 0.44 -12.94 -3.27
C ALA A 95 1.78 -12.51 -2.66
N THR A 96 2.01 -11.20 -2.52
CA THR A 96 3.22 -10.65 -1.90
C THR A 96 3.26 -10.98 -0.42
N LEU A 97 2.18 -10.68 0.31
CA LEU A 97 2.09 -10.89 1.76
C LEU A 97 2.29 -12.35 2.17
N LYS A 98 1.87 -13.32 1.35
CA LYS A 98 2.11 -14.75 1.59
C LYS A 98 3.58 -15.16 1.66
N ASN A 99 4.47 -14.37 1.07
CA ASN A 99 5.90 -14.65 1.00
C ASN A 99 6.73 -13.78 1.94
N LEU A 100 6.08 -12.93 2.75
CA LEU A 100 6.74 -12.02 3.68
C LEU A 100 6.60 -12.51 5.11
N SER A 101 7.57 -12.13 5.96
CA SER A 101 7.39 -12.24 7.40
C SER A 101 6.27 -11.30 7.86
N THR A 102 5.70 -11.52 9.04
CA THR A 102 4.66 -10.64 9.59
C THR A 102 5.14 -9.17 9.67
N VAL A 103 6.40 -8.95 10.06
CA VAL A 103 6.98 -7.60 10.16
C VAL A 103 7.12 -6.97 8.78
N ASP A 104 7.67 -7.69 7.80
CA ASP A 104 7.83 -7.18 6.43
C ASP A 104 6.47 -6.96 5.75
N ALA A 105 5.48 -7.77 6.09
CA ALA A 105 4.11 -7.64 5.60
C ALA A 105 3.46 -6.35 6.10
N HIS A 106 3.59 -6.02 7.40
CA HIS A 106 3.14 -4.73 7.93
C HIS A 106 3.85 -3.57 7.23
N GLU A 107 5.19 -3.60 7.16
CA GLU A 107 5.96 -2.52 6.50
C GLU A 107 5.51 -2.30 5.04
N TYR A 108 5.33 -3.38 4.27
CA TYR A 108 4.84 -3.29 2.89
C TYR A 108 3.45 -2.66 2.79
N ILE A 109 2.55 -3.01 3.71
CA ILE A 109 1.19 -2.45 3.76
C ILE A 109 1.23 -0.97 4.11
N HIS A 110 2.00 -0.58 5.13
CA HIS A 110 2.14 0.80 5.56
C HIS A 110 2.76 1.69 4.48
N GLN A 111 3.82 1.23 3.82
CA GLN A 111 4.41 1.95 2.69
C GLN A 111 3.42 2.14 1.53
N SER A 112 2.62 1.10 1.23
CA SER A 112 1.60 1.16 0.17
C SER A 112 0.46 2.13 0.50
N PHE A 113 0.06 2.16 1.78
CA PHE A 113 -0.94 3.07 2.30
C PHE A 113 -0.47 4.52 2.23
N GLU A 114 0.71 4.82 2.79
CA GLU A 114 1.29 6.17 2.84
C GLU A 114 1.57 6.70 1.43
N LYS A 115 2.03 5.85 0.50
CA LYS A 115 2.16 6.23 -0.90
C LYS A 115 0.84 6.71 -1.50
N SER A 116 -0.25 5.99 -1.24
CA SER A 116 -1.57 6.34 -1.77
C SER A 116 -2.12 7.60 -1.10
N LYS A 117 -1.93 7.73 0.21
CA LYS A 117 -2.26 8.91 1.01
C LYS A 117 -1.55 10.17 0.49
N HIS A 118 -0.25 10.07 0.18
CA HIS A 118 0.50 11.17 -0.40
C HIS A 118 -0.03 11.56 -1.79
N ILE A 119 -0.41 10.58 -2.63
CA ILE A 119 -0.95 10.85 -3.96
C ILE A 119 -2.29 11.58 -3.87
N ILE A 120 -3.20 11.17 -2.97
CA ILE A 120 -4.50 11.84 -2.82
C ILE A 120 -4.41 13.23 -2.19
N ALA A 121 -3.34 13.52 -1.45
CA ALA A 121 -3.07 14.86 -0.92
C ALA A 121 -2.67 15.86 -2.03
N ASN A 122 -2.23 15.36 -3.19
CA ASN A 122 -1.94 16.19 -4.35
C ASN A 122 -3.24 16.64 -5.04
N LYS A 123 -3.37 17.96 -5.28
CA LYS A 123 -4.55 18.55 -5.93
C LYS A 123 -4.64 18.28 -7.44
N ASP A 124 -3.58 17.78 -8.06
CA ASP A 124 -3.48 17.61 -9.52
C ASP A 124 -3.91 16.22 -10.02
N ILE A 125 -4.60 15.42 -9.21
CA ILE A 125 -5.08 14.09 -9.62
C ILE A 125 -6.54 14.12 -10.07
N SER A 126 -6.88 13.27 -11.04
CA SER A 126 -8.26 13.09 -11.48
C SER A 126 -9.11 12.35 -10.44
N ASP A 127 -10.44 12.53 -10.49
CA ASP A 127 -11.36 11.83 -9.58
C ASP A 127 -11.25 10.31 -9.66
N LEU A 128 -10.96 9.75 -10.84
CA LEU A 128 -10.73 8.32 -11.04
C LEU A 128 -9.42 7.85 -10.40
N GLN A 129 -8.35 8.66 -10.46
CA GLN A 129 -7.11 8.36 -9.74
C GLN A 129 -7.32 8.45 -8.22
N LYS A 130 -8.06 9.48 -7.77
CA LYS A 130 -8.43 9.61 -6.36
C LYS A 130 -9.20 8.39 -5.89
N TYR A 131 -10.20 7.94 -6.65
CA TYR A 131 -10.93 6.70 -6.38
C TYR A 131 -10.02 5.46 -6.29
N TYR A 132 -9.13 5.28 -7.26
CA TYR A 132 -8.16 4.19 -7.24
C TYR A 132 -7.36 4.19 -5.94
N HIS A 133 -6.72 5.30 -5.58
CA HIS A 133 -5.85 5.38 -4.40
C HIS A 133 -6.61 5.26 -3.08
N LEU A 134 -7.83 5.79 -3.02
CA LEU A 134 -8.74 5.61 -1.90
C LEU A 134 -9.07 4.12 -1.67
N GLU A 135 -9.34 3.37 -2.74
CA GLU A 135 -9.56 1.92 -2.66
C GLU A 135 -8.28 1.14 -2.30
N ILE A 136 -7.11 1.59 -2.74
CA ILE A 136 -5.83 1.03 -2.27
C ILE A 136 -5.66 1.19 -0.76
N MET A 137 -5.95 2.39 -0.23
CA MET A 137 -5.89 2.64 1.22
C MET A 137 -6.86 1.74 1.98
N ARG A 138 -8.08 1.54 1.47
CA ARG A 138 -9.05 0.60 2.06
C ARG A 138 -8.53 -0.84 2.08
N ILE A 139 -7.94 -1.32 0.98
CA ILE A 139 -7.35 -2.67 0.91
C ILE A 139 -6.22 -2.81 1.94
N CYS A 140 -5.35 -1.82 2.06
CA CYS A 140 -4.25 -1.83 3.02
C CYS A 140 -4.78 -1.96 4.45
N TYR A 141 -5.77 -1.15 4.83
CA TYR A 141 -6.43 -1.21 6.14
C TYR A 141 -7.00 -2.61 6.44
N GLU A 142 -7.77 -3.19 5.52
CA GLU A 142 -8.37 -4.51 5.71
C GLU A 142 -7.32 -5.62 5.87
N ARG A 143 -6.20 -5.53 5.15
CA ARG A 143 -5.10 -6.51 5.26
C ARG A 143 -4.30 -6.34 6.52
N ASP A 144 -4.00 -5.10 6.92
CA ASP A 144 -3.33 -4.80 8.18
C ASP A 144 -4.13 -5.35 9.36
N LYS A 145 -5.44 -5.09 9.36
CA LYS A 145 -6.38 -5.64 10.35
C LYS A 145 -6.38 -7.17 10.35
N SER A 146 -6.39 -7.80 9.18
CA SER A 146 -6.38 -9.27 9.07
C SER A 146 -5.09 -9.89 9.59
N LEU A 147 -3.92 -9.28 9.33
CA LEU A 147 -2.65 -9.76 9.86
C LEU A 147 -2.62 -9.73 11.39
N ASN A 148 -3.16 -8.66 11.99
CA ASN A 148 -3.27 -8.54 13.44
C ASN A 148 -4.19 -9.61 14.06
N HIS A 149 -5.30 -9.94 13.40
CA HIS A 149 -6.21 -10.99 13.89
C HIS A 149 -5.61 -12.39 13.75
N ASN A 150 -4.87 -12.65 12.67
CA ASN A 150 -4.20 -13.95 12.47
C ASN A 150 -3.00 -14.14 13.39
N ALA A 151 -2.27 -13.07 13.73
CA ALA A 151 -1.21 -13.11 14.73
C ALA A 151 -1.75 -13.45 16.13
N ALA A 152 -2.99 -13.04 16.45
CA ALA A 152 -3.65 -13.39 17.71
C ALA A 152 -4.14 -14.85 17.79
N GLY A 153 -4.19 -15.57 16.66
CA GLY A 153 -4.68 -16.95 16.57
C GLY A 153 -3.60 -18.04 16.42
N MET A 154 -2.32 -17.67 16.31
CA MET A 154 -1.20 -18.61 16.33
C MET A 154 -0.57 -18.66 17.73
N LEU A 155 -1.31 -19.21 18.69
CA LEU A 155 -0.82 -19.62 20.02
C LEU A 155 -1.33 -21.02 20.35
#